data_AF-A0A0J7KYH3-F1
#
_entry.id   AF-A0A0J7KYH3-F1
#
_cell.length_a   1.000
_cell.length_b   1.000
_cell.length_c   1.000
_cell.angle_alpha   90.00
_cell.angle_beta   90.00
_cell.angle_gamma   90.00
#
_symmetry.space_group_name_H-M   'P 1'
#
loop_
_entity.id
_entity.type
_entity.pdbx_description
1 polymer ?
#
loop_
_entity_poly.entity_id
_entity_poly.type
_entity_poly.pdbx_seq_one_letter_code
_entity_poly.pdbx_strand_id
1 'polypeptide(L)' 'MPHVDALSRQGYINFLPLERELEFRQLQDSKLKQIASELKYKDNEEFKLLDGLIYRKGNDRLRFVVPESMVNAIIKVLAL' A
#
# COMPACT_ATOMS: atom_id res chain seq x y z
N MET A 1 -21.30 -29.11 28.00
CA MET A 1 -20.73 -27.76 27.75
C MET A 1 -20.04 -27.82 26.40
N PRO A 2 -20.61 -27.19 25.36
CA PRO A 2 -20.04 -27.26 24.03
C PRO A 2 -18.70 -26.51 24.02
N HIS A 3 -17.69 -27.21 23.54
CA HIS A 3 -16.38 -26.70 23.16
C HIS A 3 -16.59 -25.49 22.25
N VAL A 4 -16.30 -24.29 22.76
CA VAL A 4 -16.34 -23.07 21.94
C VAL A 4 -15.07 -23.08 21.09
N ASP A 5 -15.19 -23.61 19.88
CA ASP A 5 -14.16 -23.54 18.85
C ASP A 5 -13.74 -22.08 18.63
N ALA A 6 -12.50 -21.78 19.01
CA ALA A 6 -11.89 -20.45 18.89
C ALA A 6 -11.82 -19.91 17.45
N LEU A 7 -12.20 -20.72 16.45
CA LEU A 7 -12.33 -20.37 15.04
C LEU A 7 -13.68 -19.77 14.66
N SER A 8 -14.67 -19.74 15.57
CA SER A 8 -15.94 -19.02 15.36
C SER A 8 -15.81 -17.50 15.46
N ARG A 9 -14.59 -16.97 15.60
CA ARG A 9 -14.29 -15.53 15.48
C ARG A 9 -14.19 -15.12 14.01
N GLN A 10 -15.16 -15.56 13.22
CA GLN A 10 -15.42 -15.05 11.88
C GLN A 10 -16.18 -13.73 12.04
N GLY A 11 -15.71 -12.65 11.43
CA GLY A 11 -16.59 -11.48 11.24
C GLY A 11 -15.98 -10.08 11.35
N TYR A 12 -14.67 -9.91 11.39
CA TYR A 12 -14.08 -8.65 10.92
C TYR A 12 -13.14 -8.98 9.78
N ILE A 13 -13.71 -9.08 8.58
CA ILE A 13 -13.01 -8.60 7.38
C ILE A 13 -12.86 -7.10 7.64
N ASN A 14 -11.89 -6.74 8.49
CA ASN A 14 -11.37 -5.39 8.47
C ASN A 14 -10.79 -5.29 7.07
N PHE A 15 -11.55 -4.69 6.15
CA PHE A 15 -10.97 -4.05 5.00
C PHE A 15 -9.78 -3.29 5.55
N LEU A 16 -8.57 -3.75 5.22
CA LEU A 16 -7.38 -3.00 5.59
C LEU A 16 -7.64 -1.57 5.13
N PRO A 17 -7.41 -0.54 5.97
CA PRO A 17 -7.54 0.83 5.52
C PRO A 17 -6.74 0.97 4.22
N LEU A 18 -7.23 1.76 3.27
CA LEU A 18 -6.68 1.82 1.92
C LEU A 18 -5.16 1.99 1.92
N GLU A 19 -4.63 2.77 2.86
CA GLU A 19 -3.20 2.99 3.08
C GLU A 19 -2.43 1.69 3.39
N ARG A 20 -2.98 0.80 4.23
CA ARG A 20 -2.38 -0.50 4.55
C ARG A 20 -2.45 -1.48 3.40
N GLU A 21 -3.55 -1.48 2.65
CA GLU A 21 -3.62 -2.26 1.42
C GLU A 21 -2.60 -1.76 0.40
N LEU A 22 -2.47 -0.43 0.25
CA LEU A 22 -1.53 0.18 -0.67
C LEU A 22 -0.09 -0.15 -0.28
N GLU A 23 0.27 -0.03 1.00
CA GLU A 23 1.58 -0.42 1.54
C GLU A 23 1.90 -1.87 1.19
N PHE A 24 0.97 -2.79 1.48
CA PHE A 24 1.17 -4.21 1.21
C PHE A 24 1.41 -4.49 -0.28
N ARG A 25 0.61 -3.89 -1.16
CA ARG A 25 0.75 -4.10 -2.61
C ARG A 25 1.97 -3.37 -3.19
N GLN A 26 2.40 -2.25 -2.62
CA GLN A 26 3.66 -1.60 -2.99
C GLN A 26 4.86 -2.50 -2.67
N LEU A 27 4.84 -3.20 -1.53
CA LEU A 27 5.91 -4.14 -1.15
C LEU A 27 5.92 -5.43 -1.99
N GLN A 28 4.80 -5.79 -2.60
CA GLN A 28 4.73 -6.89 -3.57
C GLN A 28 5.27 -6.51 -4.95
N ASP A 29 5.24 -5.23 -5.31
CA ASP A 29 5.83 -4.74 -6.54
C ASP A 29 7.37 -4.69 -6.41
N SER A 30 8.08 -5.49 -7.20
CA SER A 30 9.53 -5.62 -7.09
C SER A 30 10.29 -4.29 -7.28
N LYS A 31 9.79 -3.40 -8.14
CA LYS A 31 10.43 -2.08 -8.38
C LYS A 31 10.23 -1.18 -7.17
N LEU A 32 9.01 -1.10 -6.67
CA LEU A 32 8.69 -0.28 -5.50
C LEU A 32 9.37 -0.82 -4.24
N LYS A 33 9.44 -2.13 -4.06
CA LYS A 33 10.19 -2.74 -2.97
C LYS A 33 11.67 -2.35 -2.99
N GLN A 34 12.30 -2.32 -4.17
CA GLN A 34 13.68 -1.88 -4.31
C GLN A 34 13.82 -0.40 -3.93
N ILE A 35 12.94 0.47 -4.44
CA ILE A 35 12.90 1.90 -4.09
C ILE A 35 12.74 2.09 -2.57
N ALA A 36 11.80 1.38 -1.94
CA ALA A 36 11.61 1.43 -0.49
C ALA A 36 12.85 0.98 0.27
N SER A 37 13.58 -0.02 -0.21
CA SER A 37 14.84 -0.45 0.39
C SER A 37 15.91 0.62 0.26
N GLU A 38 16.08 1.25 -0.90
CA GLU A 38 17.06 2.31 -1.09
C GLU A 38 16.74 3.55 -0.22
N LEU A 39 15.47 3.93 -0.15
CA LEU A 39 14.98 5.05 0.67
C LEU A 39 15.22 4.89 2.17
N LYS A 40 15.44 3.66 2.67
CA LYS A 40 15.82 3.43 4.07
C LYS A 40 17.25 3.84 4.39
N TYR A 41 18.14 3.79 3.39
CA TYR A 41 19.56 4.08 3.55
C TYR A 41 19.95 5.43 2.96
N LYS A 42 19.20 5.93 1.97
CA LYS A 42 19.53 7.14 1.22
C LYS A 42 18.27 7.90 0.81
N ASP A 43 18.23 9.21 1.04
CA ASP A 43 17.17 10.06 0.48
C ASP A 43 17.29 10.16 -1.05
N ASN A 44 16.14 10.24 -1.73
CA ASN A 44 16.04 10.31 -3.17
C ASN A 44 15.30 11.60 -3.57
N GLU A 45 15.69 12.28 -4.65
CA GLU A 45 15.05 13.54 -5.06
C GLU A 45 13.59 13.36 -5.53
N GLU A 46 13.28 12.19 -6.12
CA GLU A 46 11.98 11.90 -6.75
C GLU A 46 11.02 11.17 -5.81
N PHE A 47 11.53 10.44 -4.82
CA PHE A 47 10.72 9.60 -3.95
C PHE A 47 10.92 9.87 -2.47
N LYS A 48 9.88 9.60 -1.69
CA LYS A 48 9.89 9.70 -0.23
C LYS A 48 9.18 8.50 0.37
N LEU A 49 9.76 7.93 1.43
CA LEU A 49 9.13 6.89 2.23
C LEU A 49 8.51 7.54 3.48
N LEU A 50 7.20 7.37 3.67
CA LEU A 50 6.46 7.88 4.83
C LEU A 50 5.52 6.79 5.32
N ASP A 51 5.62 6.40 6.60
CA ASP A 51 4.78 5.37 7.21
C ASP A 51 4.71 4.07 6.38
N GLY A 52 5.85 3.62 5.85
CA GLY A 52 5.93 2.42 5.00
C GLY A 52 5.44 2.60 3.56
N LEU A 53 4.81 3.73 3.23
CA LEU A 53 4.30 4.06 1.92
C LEU A 53 5.29 4.88 1.09
N ILE A 54 5.40 4.54 -0.19
CA ILE A 54 6.22 5.26 -1.16
C ILE A 54 5.38 6.35 -1.81
N TYR A 55 5.91 7.57 -1.75
CA TYR A 55 5.36 8.75 -2.38
C TYR A 55 6.32 9.26 -3.44
N ARG A 56 5.77 9.79 -4.52
CA ARG A 56 6.53 10.60 -5.48
C ARG A 56 6.50 12.06 -5.03
N LYS A 57 7.67 12.67 -4.93
CA LYS A 57 7.87 14.11 -4.73
C LYS A 57 7.46 14.82 -6.02
N GLY A 58 6.35 15.55 -5.99
CA GLY A 58 5.91 16.42 -7.08
C GLY A 58 6.21 17.89 -6.77
N ASN A 59 6.00 18.77 -7.75
CA ASN A 59 6.30 20.21 -7.62
C ASN A 59 5.59 20.90 -6.45
N ASP A 60 4.39 20.46 -6.09
CA ASP A 60 3.53 21.10 -5.08
C ASP A 60 3.09 20.13 -3.97
N ARG A 61 3.01 18.83 -4.28
CA ARG A 61 2.39 17.83 -3.40
C ARG A 61 3.07 16.47 -3.51
N LEU A 62 3.06 15.73 -2.40
CA LEU A 62 3.37 14.31 -2.38
C LEU A 62 2.20 13.52 -2.98
N ARG A 63 2.51 12.60 -3.89
CA ARG A 63 1.51 11.72 -4.51
C ARG A 63 1.82 10.28 -4.17
N PHE A 64 0.82 9.51 -3.77
CA PHE A 64 0.96 8.08 -3.54
C PHE A 64 1.36 7.40 -4.84
N VAL A 65 2.33 6.49 -4.77
CA VAL A 65 2.70 5.67 -5.92
C VAL A 65 1.78 4.46 -5.99
N VAL A 66 1.05 4.30 -7.07
CA VAL A 66 0.16 3.15 -7.26
C VAL A 66 0.95 2.03 -7.94
N PRO A 67 1.02 0.81 -7.37
CA PRO A 67 1.64 -0.33 -8.04
C PRO A 67 0.87 -0.73 -9.30
N GLU A 68 1.55 -1.28 -10.32
CA GLU A 68 0.96 -1.58 -11.63
C GLU A 68 -0.31 -2.46 -11.52
N SER A 69 -0.30 -3.41 -10.57
CA SER A 69 -1.44 -4.30 -10.29
C SER A 69 -2.74 -3.57 -9.90
N MET A 70 -2.65 -2.36 -9.33
CA MET A 70 -3.82 -1.58 -8.91
C MET A 70 -4.32 -0.57 -9.95
N VAL A 71 -3.53 -0.27 -10.97
CA VAL A 71 -3.85 0.78 -11.95
C VAL A 71 -5.20 0.54 -12.60
N ASN A 72 -5.50 -0.70 -13.01
CA ASN A 72 -6.77 -1.04 -13.65
C ASN A 72 -7.98 -0.93 -12.69
N ALA A 73 -7.79 -1.21 -11.40
CA ALA A 73 -8.85 -1.07 -10.41
C ALA A 73 -9.17 0.40 -10.12
N ILE A 74 -8.14 1.25 -10.08
CA ILE A 74 -8.27 2.68 -9.80
C ILE A 74 -8.85 3.44 -11.00
N ILE A 75 -8.44 3.11 -12.23
CA ILE A 75 -9.02 3.75 -13.43
C ILE A 75 -10.51 3.44 -13.55
N LYS A 76 -10.95 2.23 -13.17
CA LYS A 76 -12.38 1.85 -13.21
C LYS A 76 -13.25 2.64 -12.23
N VAL A 77 -12.76 2.93 -11.02
CA VAL A 77 -13.55 3.70 -10.04
C VAL A 77 -13.66 5.18 -10.41
N LEU A 78 -12.70 5.74 -11.15
CA LEU A 78 -12.74 7.12 -11.62
C LEU A 78 -13.59 7.32 -12.89
N ALA A 79 -13.94 6.24 -13.59
CA ALA A 79 -14.74 6.27 -14.82
C ALA A 79 -16.24 5.96 -14.58
N LEU A 80 -16.63 5.73 -13.33
CA LEU A 80 -18.01 5.49 -12.86
C LEU A 80 -18.53 6.73 -12.13
#